data_AF-A0A8H6MG10-F1
#
_entry.id   AF-A0A8H6MG10-F1
#
_cell.length_a   1.000
_cell.length_b   1.000
_cell.length_c   1.000
_cell.angle_alpha   90.00
_cell.angle_beta   90.00
_cell.angle_gamma   90.00
#
_symmetry.space_group_name_H-M   'P 1'
#
loop_
_entity.id
_entity.type
_entity.pdbx_description
1 polymer ?
#
loop_
_entity_poly.entity_id
_entity_poly.type
_entity_poly.pdbx_seq_one_letter_code
_entity_poly.pdbx_strand_id
1 'polypeptide(L)'
;MADADKAAKLAAAKKRVEELKKKKTKKAGSTSKKEKAETTAAEPSGSKEEDPEAEAETAIPAEAPPAYEEADAPEATEAVAEQPASPTTSQPTLAQQSKLRSASFRKGSVSAGPMSPQGTEGETATDIYRKHVARIEELEKENKRLAKDATDSEKRWKKAEEELADLRETEGETKGAGEEVEKLKSEIEALQRQNTQLQQQASRSGGRHGSSPSVSMSSPPAELEAQLKSKTSTIESMEIEISKLRAQVDRQASGTSSEREQIAALEEKLARAEKAAGLAQQELADLRKNLDRTAEKAVREGSERTSAETKLRSLEHQLADAIAAQLDA
;
A
#
# COMPACT_ATOMS: atom_id res chain seq x y z
N MET A 1 -13.63 38.27 -9.52
CA MET A 1 -12.77 37.95 -8.35
C MET A 1 -12.28 36.50 -8.40
N ALA A 2 -13.13 35.49 -8.67
CA ALA A 2 -12.71 34.08 -8.66
C ALA A 2 -11.74 33.63 -9.79
N ASP A 3 -11.75 34.27 -10.96
CA ASP A 3 -10.91 33.85 -12.08
C ASP A 3 -9.46 34.37 -12.00
N ALA A 4 -9.24 35.51 -11.33
CA ALA A 4 -7.90 36.06 -11.10
C ALA A 4 -7.10 35.20 -10.11
N ASP A 5 -7.76 34.68 -9.07
CA ASP A 5 -7.13 33.82 -8.06
C ASP A 5 -6.77 32.44 -8.63
N LYS A 6 -7.58 31.92 -9.56
CA LYS A 6 -7.28 30.67 -10.27
C LYS A 6 -6.10 30.85 -11.24
N ALA A 7 -6.05 31.97 -11.97
CA ALA A 7 -4.93 32.28 -12.85
C ALA A 7 -3.61 32.47 -12.07
N ALA A 8 -3.65 33.14 -10.92
CA ALA A 8 -2.49 33.31 -10.05
C ALA A 8 -1.98 31.98 -9.47
N LYS A 9 -2.88 31.06 -9.08
CA LYS A 9 -2.51 29.73 -8.59
C LYS A 9 -1.91 28.85 -9.69
N LEU A 10 -2.43 28.90 -10.91
CA LEU A 10 -1.87 28.16 -12.04
C LEU A 10 -0.49 28.68 -12.46
N ALA A 11 -0.26 30.00 -12.38
CA ALA A 11 1.06 30.58 -12.64
C ALA A 11 2.08 30.18 -11.56
N ALA A 12 1.69 30.17 -10.29
CA ALA A 12 2.53 29.73 -9.18
C ALA A 12 2.88 28.23 -9.26
N ALA A 13 1.93 27.39 -9.67
CA ALA A 13 2.15 25.96 -9.88
C ALA A 13 3.12 25.69 -11.03
N LYS A 14 2.95 26.38 -12.19
CA LYS A 14 3.87 26.26 -13.33
C LYS A 14 5.29 26.68 -12.97
N LYS A 15 5.46 27.75 -12.19
CA LYS A 15 6.77 28.24 -11.74
C LYS A 15 7.47 27.22 -10.82
N ARG A 16 6.75 26.57 -9.90
CA ARG A 16 7.31 25.51 -9.02
C ARG A 16 7.73 24.27 -9.79
N VAL A 17 6.97 23.86 -10.81
CA VAL A 17 7.31 22.69 -11.64
C VAL A 17 8.57 22.96 -12.47
N GLU A 18 8.75 24.17 -12.98
CA GLU A 18 9.96 24.53 -13.73
C GLU A 18 11.22 24.57 -12.85
N GLU A 19 11.11 25.09 -11.62
CA GLU A 19 12.21 25.08 -10.65
C GLU A 19 12.59 23.66 -10.21
N LEU A 20 11.60 22.77 -10.03
CA LEU A 20 11.85 21.36 -9.73
C LEU A 20 12.48 20.60 -10.89
N LYS A 21 12.11 20.91 -12.14
CA LYS A 21 12.79 20.37 -13.32
C LYS A 21 14.24 20.84 -13.38
N LYS A 22 14.51 22.14 -13.22
CA LYS A 22 15.88 22.69 -13.19
C LYS A 22 16.76 22.07 -12.07
N LYS A 23 16.18 21.82 -10.89
CA LYS A 23 16.90 21.13 -9.79
C LYS A 23 17.18 19.65 -10.09
N LYS A 24 16.26 18.94 -10.78
CA LYS A 24 16.48 17.55 -11.20
C LYS A 24 17.55 17.43 -12.30
N THR A 25 17.57 18.34 -13.28
CA THR A 25 18.58 18.32 -14.34
C THR A 25 20.00 18.64 -13.82
N LYS A 26 20.12 19.52 -12.81
CA LYS A 26 21.42 19.77 -12.14
C LYS A 26 21.92 18.59 -11.29
N LYS A 27 21.04 17.73 -10.76
CA LYS A 27 21.42 16.58 -9.94
C LYS A 27 21.79 15.33 -10.76
N ALA A 28 21.42 15.29 -12.05
CA ALA A 28 21.75 14.19 -12.95
C ALA A 28 23.10 14.35 -13.69
N GLY A 29 23.77 15.50 -13.58
CA GLY A 29 24.99 15.81 -14.34
C GLY A 29 26.34 15.56 -13.64
N SER A 30 26.38 15.09 -12.39
CA SER A 30 27.62 15.05 -11.59
C SER A 30 28.17 13.64 -11.28
N THR A 31 28.03 12.67 -12.18
CA THR A 31 28.61 11.32 -12.00
C THR A 31 29.19 10.75 -13.30
N SER A 32 30.19 11.43 -13.86
CA SER A 32 31.18 10.80 -14.74
C SER A 32 32.37 11.72 -15.00
N LYS A 33 33.43 11.61 -14.17
CA LYS A 33 34.87 11.59 -14.58
C LYS A 33 35.75 11.58 -13.33
N LYS A 34 36.40 10.45 -13.07
CA LYS A 34 37.50 10.32 -12.11
C LYS A 34 38.77 10.08 -12.93
N GLU A 35 39.69 11.05 -12.93
CA GLU A 35 41.14 10.81 -13.02
C GLU A 35 41.96 12.07 -12.66
N LYS A 36 42.67 11.95 -11.52
CA LYS A 36 44.05 12.38 -11.20
C LYS A 36 44.56 13.79 -11.60
N ALA A 37 44.81 14.65 -10.59
CA ALA A 37 46.03 15.46 -10.42
C ALA A 37 45.99 16.30 -9.11
N GLU A 38 47.18 16.56 -8.57
CA GLU A 38 47.56 17.09 -7.26
C GLU A 38 47.45 18.61 -7.03
N THR A 39 47.30 18.96 -5.73
CA THR A 39 47.91 20.06 -4.94
C THR A 39 47.60 21.57 -5.15
N THR A 40 47.60 22.23 -3.97
CA THR A 40 47.89 23.63 -3.61
C THR A 40 46.81 24.72 -3.67
N ALA A 41 46.26 25.00 -2.48
CA ALA A 41 46.27 26.27 -1.73
C ALA A 41 46.04 27.61 -2.46
N ALA A 42 44.95 28.30 -2.09
CA ALA A 42 44.93 29.69 -1.62
C ALA A 42 43.50 30.14 -1.24
N GLU A 43 43.27 30.31 0.07
CA GLU A 43 42.35 31.30 0.67
C GLU A 43 42.90 32.73 0.43
N PRO A 44 42.27 33.87 0.85
CA PRO A 44 41.15 34.04 1.82
C PRO A 44 40.12 35.13 1.47
N SER A 45 39.21 35.36 2.43
CA SER A 45 38.49 36.61 2.78
C SER A 45 36.98 36.49 2.59
N GLY A 46 36.13 36.74 3.58
CA GLY A 46 36.35 37.28 4.92
C GLY A 46 35.08 37.11 5.77
N SER A 47 35.33 37.11 7.07
CA SER A 47 34.46 36.95 8.22
C SER A 47 33.30 37.96 8.31
N LYS A 48 32.17 37.53 8.89
CA LYS A 48 31.67 38.09 10.16
C LYS A 48 30.55 37.24 10.79
N GLU A 49 30.76 36.90 12.06
CA GLU A 49 29.79 36.43 13.04
C GLU A 49 28.72 37.50 13.32
N GLU A 50 27.51 37.09 13.69
CA GLU A 50 26.93 37.31 15.03
C GLU A 50 25.48 36.78 15.08
N ASP A 51 25.20 36.00 16.12
CA ASP A 51 23.87 35.73 16.69
C ASP A 51 23.35 37.03 17.36
N PRO A 52 22.02 37.29 17.46
CA PRO A 52 21.36 36.86 18.70
C PRO A 52 19.87 36.49 18.58
N GLU A 53 19.51 35.50 19.39
CA GLU A 53 18.35 35.36 20.28
C GLU A 53 17.37 36.55 20.43
N ALA A 54 16.06 36.26 20.30
CA ALA A 54 14.98 36.96 21.01
C ALA A 54 13.68 36.11 21.01
N GLU A 55 13.33 35.61 22.20
CA GLU A 55 11.99 35.14 22.57
C GLU A 55 10.98 36.30 22.65
N ALA A 56 9.71 36.03 22.31
CA ALA A 56 8.54 36.52 23.06
C ALA A 56 7.26 35.77 22.65
N GLU A 57 6.54 35.35 23.68
CA GLU A 57 5.33 34.54 23.73
C GLU A 57 4.06 35.23 23.17
N THR A 58 3.04 34.45 22.78
CA THR A 58 1.68 34.60 23.34
C THR A 58 0.70 33.48 22.95
N ALA A 59 0.20 32.81 23.99
CA ALA A 59 -1.18 32.40 24.26
C ALA A 59 -1.94 31.46 23.29
N ILE A 60 -2.09 30.19 23.71
CA ILE A 60 -3.24 29.33 23.37
C ILE A 60 -4.01 29.09 24.69
N PRO A 61 -5.32 29.41 24.77
CA PRO A 61 -6.10 29.18 25.98
C PRO A 61 -6.47 27.69 26.12
N ALA A 62 -6.39 27.23 27.37
CA ALA A 62 -6.85 25.93 27.82
C ALA A 62 -8.38 25.86 27.81
N GLU A 63 -8.93 24.75 27.30
CA GLU A 63 -10.33 24.37 27.51
C GLU A 63 -10.35 23.05 28.30
N ALA A 64 -10.93 23.13 29.50
CA ALA A 64 -11.13 22.02 30.42
C ALA A 64 -12.32 21.15 29.94
N PRO A 65 -12.31 19.83 30.23
CA PRO A 65 -13.43 18.96 29.90
C PRO A 65 -14.60 19.19 30.87
N PRO A 66 -15.87 19.17 30.42
CA PRO A 66 -16.99 19.15 31.35
C PRO A 66 -17.11 17.78 32.01
N ALA A 67 -17.42 17.85 33.31
CA ALA A 67 -17.76 16.75 34.18
C ALA A 67 -18.95 15.95 33.64
N TYR A 68 -18.86 14.62 33.71
CA TYR A 68 -20.00 13.72 33.65
C TYR A 68 -20.37 13.36 35.08
N GLU A 69 -21.58 13.73 35.48
CA GLU A 69 -22.20 13.37 36.74
C GLU A 69 -22.50 11.86 36.79
N GLU A 70 -22.17 11.24 37.91
CA GLU A 70 -22.73 9.97 38.38
C GLU A 70 -24.24 10.16 38.64
N ALA A 71 -25.08 9.30 38.06
CA ALA A 71 -26.41 9.01 38.59
C ALA A 71 -26.90 7.62 38.14
N ASP A 72 -27.03 6.75 39.15
CA ASP A 72 -27.99 5.67 39.37
C ASP A 72 -28.33 4.64 38.27
N ALA A 73 -28.03 3.39 38.61
CA ALA A 73 -28.89 2.24 38.31
C ALA A 73 -30.10 2.22 39.28
N PRO A 74 -31.23 1.65 38.87
CA PRO A 74 -31.63 0.41 39.54
C PRO A 74 -32.21 -0.68 38.61
N GLU A 75 -32.03 -1.92 39.06
CA GLU A 75 -32.64 -3.15 38.56
C GLU A 75 -34.18 -3.13 38.68
N ALA A 76 -34.88 -3.82 37.75
CA ALA A 76 -35.68 -5.04 38.03
C ALA A 76 -36.73 -5.33 36.94
N THR A 77 -36.74 -6.59 36.45
CA THR A 77 -37.90 -7.48 36.11
C THR A 77 -38.90 -6.98 35.03
N GLU A 78 -39.45 -7.76 34.09
CA GLU A 78 -39.75 -9.19 33.98
C GLU A 78 -40.23 -9.49 32.53
N ALA A 79 -40.03 -10.75 32.09
CA ALA A 79 -40.80 -11.54 31.11
C ALA A 79 -41.05 -11.04 29.66
N VAL A 80 -40.72 -11.89 28.67
CA VAL A 80 -41.68 -12.60 27.77
C VAL A 80 -40.95 -13.43 26.69
N ALA A 81 -41.32 -14.73 26.64
CA ALA A 81 -41.37 -15.69 25.51
C ALA A 81 -40.10 -16.23 24.78
N GLU A 82 -39.81 -17.50 25.08
CA GLU A 82 -39.65 -18.69 24.20
C GLU A 82 -39.27 -18.54 22.69
N GLN A 83 -37.99 -18.89 22.40
CA GLN A 83 -37.36 -19.71 21.31
C GLN A 83 -37.99 -19.84 19.88
N PRO A 84 -37.17 -20.00 18.78
CA PRO A 84 -36.14 -21.06 18.68
C PRO A 84 -34.84 -20.80 17.83
N ALA A 85 -33.85 -21.68 18.07
CA ALA A 85 -32.80 -22.19 17.15
C ALA A 85 -31.66 -21.29 16.61
N SER A 86 -30.45 -21.44 17.19
CA SER A 86 -29.18 -21.80 16.51
C SER A 86 -27.96 -21.58 17.44
N PRO A 87 -26.87 -22.35 17.32
CA PRO A 87 -25.71 -22.22 18.21
C PRO A 87 -24.92 -20.96 17.82
N THR A 88 -25.28 -19.82 18.39
CA THR A 88 -24.50 -18.60 18.24
C THR A 88 -23.20 -18.76 19.00
N THR A 89 -22.11 -18.98 18.27
CA THR A 89 -20.74 -18.75 18.73
C THR A 89 -20.71 -17.39 19.41
N SER A 90 -20.69 -17.38 20.74
CA SER A 90 -20.70 -16.17 21.54
C SER A 90 -19.48 -15.35 21.14
N GLN A 91 -19.72 -14.24 20.42
CA GLN A 91 -18.68 -13.25 20.17
C GLN A 91 -18.10 -12.86 21.53
N PRO A 92 -16.79 -13.04 21.76
CA PRO A 92 -16.21 -12.73 23.06
C PRO A 92 -16.46 -11.26 23.34
N THR A 93 -17.03 -10.98 24.50
CA THR A 93 -17.38 -9.62 24.91
C THR A 93 -16.14 -8.73 24.88
N LEU A 94 -16.32 -7.42 24.73
CA LEU A 94 -15.21 -6.46 24.65
C LEU A 94 -14.27 -6.59 25.87
N ALA A 95 -14.81 -6.95 27.03
CA ALA A 95 -14.06 -7.29 28.24
C ALA A 95 -13.23 -8.57 28.11
N GLN A 96 -13.74 -9.64 27.48
CA GLN A 96 -12.98 -10.86 27.20
C GLN A 96 -11.89 -10.63 26.15
N GLN A 97 -12.16 -9.86 25.09
CA GLN A 97 -11.14 -9.49 24.11
C GLN A 97 -10.05 -8.62 24.74
N SER A 98 -10.43 -7.67 25.61
CA SER A 98 -9.47 -6.85 26.35
C SER A 98 -8.61 -7.70 27.29
N LYS A 99 -9.20 -8.71 27.98
CA LYS A 99 -8.45 -9.67 28.79
C LYS A 99 -7.51 -10.54 27.95
N LEU A 100 -7.91 -11.01 26.77
CA LEU A 100 -7.04 -11.79 25.87
C LEU A 100 -5.87 -10.95 25.32
N ARG A 101 -6.13 -9.69 24.93
CA ARG A 101 -5.08 -8.75 24.52
C ARG A 101 -4.16 -8.36 25.68
N SER A 102 -4.68 -8.27 26.90
CA SER A 102 -3.88 -7.95 28.10
C SER A 102 -3.09 -9.17 28.61
N ALA A 103 -3.60 -10.38 28.42
CA ALA A 103 -2.93 -11.61 28.82
C ALA A 103 -1.66 -11.84 28.00
N SER A 104 -1.61 -11.45 26.72
CA SER A 104 -0.37 -11.54 25.93
C SER A 104 0.72 -10.57 26.38
N PHE A 105 0.37 -9.40 26.93
CA PHE A 105 1.35 -8.46 27.49
C PHE A 105 1.81 -8.82 28.91
N ARG A 106 0.93 -9.41 29.73
CA ARG A 106 1.30 -9.81 31.10
C ARG A 106 1.91 -11.21 31.19
N LYS A 107 1.63 -12.13 30.25
CA LYS A 107 2.22 -13.48 30.24
C LYS A 107 3.71 -13.50 29.86
N GLY A 108 4.23 -12.40 29.33
CA GLY A 108 5.68 -12.15 29.22
C GLY A 108 6.31 -11.42 30.41
N SER A 109 5.55 -11.04 31.44
CA SER A 109 6.00 -10.08 32.46
C SER A 109 5.89 -10.56 33.92
N VAL A 110 5.40 -11.77 34.20
CA VAL A 110 5.35 -12.32 35.57
C VAL A 110 5.77 -13.79 35.64
N SER A 111 7.01 -14.07 35.24
CA SER A 111 7.83 -15.10 35.88
C SER A 111 9.30 -14.86 35.51
N ALA A 112 10.11 -14.60 36.54
CA ALA A 112 11.54 -14.29 36.53
C ALA A 112 11.90 -12.81 36.25
N GLY A 113 12.65 -12.25 37.20
CA GLY A 113 13.17 -10.88 37.21
C GLY A 113 14.26 -10.62 36.16
N PRO A 114 15.02 -9.51 36.32
CA PRO A 114 15.78 -8.90 35.24
C PRO A 114 17.02 -9.75 34.91
N MET A 115 16.93 -10.54 33.85
CA MET A 115 18.12 -11.11 33.22
C MET A 115 18.74 -10.02 32.35
N SER A 116 19.67 -9.28 32.94
CA SER A 116 20.81 -8.71 32.22
C SER A 116 21.34 -9.73 31.20
N PRO A 117 21.91 -9.29 30.06
CA PRO A 117 22.37 -10.21 29.02
C PRO A 117 23.39 -11.16 29.66
N GLN A 118 22.97 -12.41 29.79
CA GLN A 118 23.78 -13.51 30.31
C GLN A 118 25.01 -13.59 29.41
N GLY A 119 26.15 -13.13 29.92
CA GLY A 119 27.45 -13.35 29.31
C GLY A 119 27.63 -14.85 29.13
N THR A 120 27.88 -15.25 27.89
CA THR A 120 28.27 -16.61 27.55
C THR A 120 29.48 -17.02 28.40
N GLU A 121 29.29 -18.07 29.19
CA GLU A 121 30.29 -18.65 30.09
C GLU A 121 31.59 -18.91 29.33
N GLY A 122 32.66 -18.20 29.71
CA GLY A 122 34.01 -18.35 29.15
C GLY A 122 34.55 -17.14 28.38
N GLU A 123 33.74 -16.12 28.10
CA GLU A 123 34.23 -14.92 27.41
C GLU A 123 34.81 -13.89 28.37
N THR A 124 36.08 -13.56 28.15
CA THR A 124 36.77 -12.46 28.81
C THR A 124 35.94 -11.18 28.67
N ALA A 125 35.87 -10.36 29.72
CA ALA A 125 35.07 -9.12 29.70
C ALA A 125 35.36 -8.25 28.46
N THR A 126 36.60 -8.24 27.97
CA THR A 126 37.02 -7.56 26.73
C THR A 126 36.33 -8.08 25.47
N ASP A 127 36.08 -9.39 25.37
CA ASP A 127 35.44 -10.01 24.22
C ASP A 127 33.93 -9.76 24.23
N ILE A 128 33.32 -9.71 25.42
CA ILE A 128 31.93 -9.26 25.61
C ILE A 128 31.76 -7.82 25.13
N TYR A 129 32.68 -6.91 25.49
CA TYR A 129 32.66 -5.53 24.99
C TYR A 129 32.81 -5.43 23.47
N ARG A 130 33.74 -6.20 22.86
CA ARG A 130 33.89 -6.23 21.39
C ARG A 130 32.61 -6.71 20.70
N LYS A 131 31.95 -7.73 21.24
CA LYS A 131 30.68 -8.23 20.71
C LYS A 131 29.55 -7.22 20.87
N HIS A 132 29.46 -6.53 22.00
CA HIS A 132 28.48 -5.47 22.18
C HIS A 132 28.70 -4.32 21.20
N VAL A 133 29.94 -3.89 20.97
CA VAL A 133 30.27 -2.86 19.98
C VAL A 133 29.87 -3.33 18.58
N ALA A 134 30.23 -4.55 18.17
CA ALA A 134 29.84 -5.11 16.88
C ALA A 134 28.31 -5.20 16.72
N ARG A 135 27.59 -5.59 17.78
CA ARG A 135 26.13 -5.65 17.79
C ARG A 135 25.49 -4.25 17.72
N ILE A 136 26.07 -3.27 18.40
CA ILE A 136 25.64 -1.87 18.31
C ILE A 136 25.84 -1.36 16.88
N GLU A 137 27.00 -1.60 16.25
CA GLU A 137 27.24 -1.22 14.86
C GLU A 137 26.28 -1.91 13.87
N GLU A 138 25.94 -3.18 14.11
CA GLU A 138 24.95 -3.92 13.33
C GLU A 138 23.55 -3.31 13.49
N LEU A 139 23.13 -3.05 14.72
CA LEU A 139 21.84 -2.41 15.02
C LEU A 139 21.76 -0.99 14.45
N GLU A 140 22.85 -0.22 14.46
CA GLU A 140 22.89 1.09 13.83
C GLU A 140 22.76 1.02 12.31
N LYS A 141 23.40 0.02 11.66
CA LYS A 141 23.25 -0.21 10.22
C LYS A 141 21.84 -0.66 9.87
N GLU A 142 21.26 -1.55 10.67
CA GLU A 142 19.90 -2.04 10.50
C GLU A 142 18.88 -0.91 10.71
N ASN A 143 19.04 -0.09 11.75
CA ASN A 143 18.19 1.06 12.02
C ASN A 143 18.26 2.10 10.89
N LYS A 144 19.47 2.38 10.36
CA LYS A 144 19.63 3.21 9.15
C LYS A 144 18.95 2.61 7.92
N ARG A 145 18.95 1.29 7.77
CA ARG A 145 18.25 0.59 6.66
C ARG A 145 16.74 0.69 6.83
N LEU A 146 16.23 0.38 8.02
CA LEU A 146 14.82 0.47 8.37
C LEU A 146 14.28 1.89 8.20
N ALA A 147 15.05 2.91 8.59
CA ALA A 147 14.68 4.30 8.35
C ALA A 147 14.54 4.61 6.84
N LYS A 148 15.46 4.12 6.00
CA LYS A 148 15.35 4.26 4.53
C LYS A 148 14.13 3.53 3.99
N ASP A 149 13.96 2.26 4.37
CA ASP A 149 12.84 1.42 3.95
C ASP A 149 11.50 2.07 4.35
N ALA A 150 11.41 2.65 5.55
CA ALA A 150 10.25 3.41 6.01
C ALA A 150 9.98 4.62 5.11
N THR A 151 10.99 5.46 4.84
CA THR A 151 10.79 6.63 3.95
C THR A 151 10.42 6.26 2.53
N ASP A 152 10.92 5.14 2.01
CA ASP A 152 10.60 4.67 0.66
C ASP A 152 9.24 3.99 0.61
N SER A 153 8.81 3.33 1.69
CA SER A 153 7.43 2.84 1.83
C SER A 153 6.44 4.01 1.92
N GLU A 154 6.77 5.06 2.65
CA GLU A 154 5.94 6.27 2.76
C GLU A 154 5.81 6.98 1.41
N LYS A 155 6.90 7.08 0.62
CA LYS A 155 6.83 7.62 -0.75
C LYS A 155 5.95 6.78 -1.67
N ARG A 156 6.07 5.45 -1.61
CA ARG A 156 5.22 4.55 -2.41
C ARG A 156 3.77 4.67 -2.00
N TRP A 157 3.50 4.75 -0.70
CA TRP A 157 2.17 4.94 -0.15
C TRP A 157 1.56 6.27 -0.61
N LYS A 158 2.31 7.39 -0.49
CA LYS A 158 1.87 8.71 -0.99
C LYS A 158 1.60 8.71 -2.50
N LYS A 159 2.43 8.03 -3.30
CA LYS A 159 2.22 7.92 -4.75
C LYS A 159 0.94 7.14 -5.08
N ALA A 160 0.68 6.06 -4.35
CA ALA A 160 -0.56 5.29 -4.51
C ALA A 160 -1.79 6.10 -4.07
N GLU A 161 -1.66 6.93 -3.03
CA GLU A 161 -2.72 7.84 -2.60
C GLU A 161 -3.00 8.94 -3.64
N GLU A 162 -1.97 9.50 -4.27
CA GLU A 162 -2.09 10.45 -5.38
C GLU A 162 -2.75 9.80 -6.61
N GLU A 163 -2.34 8.59 -6.99
CA GLU A 163 -2.98 7.83 -8.09
C GLU A 163 -4.47 7.53 -7.80
N LEU A 164 -4.83 7.22 -6.54
CA LEU A 164 -6.22 7.06 -6.13
C LEU A 164 -7.02 8.38 -6.16
N ALA A 165 -6.37 9.51 -5.85
CA ALA A 165 -6.98 10.82 -5.97
C ALA A 165 -7.23 11.18 -7.45
N ASP A 166 -6.27 10.92 -8.33
CA ASP A 166 -6.40 11.12 -9.79
C ASP A 166 -7.52 10.22 -10.38
N LEU A 167 -7.60 8.96 -9.93
CA LEU A 167 -8.69 8.06 -10.32
C LEU A 167 -10.06 8.56 -9.84
N ARG A 168 -10.13 9.16 -8.65
CA ARG A 168 -11.38 9.77 -8.15
C ARG A 168 -11.74 11.05 -8.88
N GLU A 169 -10.76 11.87 -9.28
CA GLU A 169 -10.98 13.07 -10.08
C GLU A 169 -11.49 12.70 -11.48
N THR A 170 -10.83 11.72 -12.12
CA THR A 170 -11.28 11.20 -13.42
C THR A 170 -12.64 10.48 -13.34
N GLU A 171 -12.92 9.73 -12.28
CA GLU A 171 -14.24 9.16 -12.01
C GLU A 171 -15.29 10.26 -11.77
N GLY A 172 -14.93 11.36 -11.12
CA GLY A 172 -15.75 12.56 -11.02
C GLY A 172 -16.07 13.18 -12.38
N GLU A 173 -15.10 13.23 -13.29
CA GLU A 173 -15.29 13.65 -14.68
C GLU A 173 -16.26 12.71 -15.42
N THR A 174 -16.19 11.39 -15.17
CA THR A 174 -17.14 10.42 -15.76
C THR A 174 -18.56 10.56 -15.22
N LYS A 175 -18.75 11.10 -14.00
CA LYS A 175 -20.10 11.45 -13.51
C LYS A 175 -20.70 12.62 -14.29
N GLY A 176 -19.87 13.60 -14.69
CA GLY A 176 -20.27 14.65 -15.63
C GLY A 176 -20.70 14.08 -17.00
N ALA A 177 -20.01 13.05 -17.48
CA ALA A 177 -20.44 12.31 -18.67
C ALA A 177 -21.79 11.59 -18.46
N GLY A 178 -22.10 11.15 -17.24
CA GLY A 178 -23.41 10.59 -16.88
C GLY A 178 -24.56 11.60 -17.04
N GLU A 179 -24.36 12.84 -16.60
CA GLU A 179 -25.34 13.93 -16.78
C GLU A 179 -25.53 14.30 -18.24
N GLU A 180 -24.46 14.35 -19.05
CA GLU A 180 -24.56 14.53 -20.50
C GLU A 180 -25.30 13.36 -21.16
N VAL A 181 -25.06 12.12 -20.71
CA VAL A 181 -25.79 10.94 -21.22
C VAL A 181 -27.27 11.02 -20.88
N GLU A 182 -27.66 11.46 -19.68
CA GLU A 182 -29.08 11.66 -19.32
C GLU A 182 -29.72 12.76 -20.15
N LYS A 183 -29.01 13.88 -20.36
CA LYS A 183 -29.47 14.98 -21.21
C LYS A 183 -29.68 14.52 -22.64
N LEU A 184 -28.72 13.81 -23.23
CA LEU A 184 -28.82 13.25 -24.58
C LEU A 184 -29.95 12.22 -24.69
N LYS A 185 -30.18 11.39 -23.68
CA LYS A 185 -31.33 10.48 -23.64
C LYS A 185 -32.66 11.23 -23.64
N SER A 186 -32.78 12.28 -22.83
CA SER A 186 -33.99 13.11 -22.78
C SER A 186 -34.27 13.80 -24.13
N GLU A 187 -33.22 14.25 -24.82
CA GLU A 187 -33.32 14.85 -26.15
C GLU A 187 -33.69 13.81 -27.21
N ILE A 188 -33.12 12.60 -27.16
CA ILE A 188 -33.52 11.49 -28.03
C ILE A 188 -35.00 11.17 -27.82
N GLU A 189 -35.47 11.06 -26.59
CA GLU A 189 -36.89 10.81 -26.31
C GLU A 189 -37.80 11.95 -26.82
N ALA A 190 -37.38 13.21 -26.65
CA ALA A 190 -38.13 14.36 -27.15
C ALA A 190 -38.22 14.36 -28.69
N LEU A 191 -37.10 14.12 -29.38
CA LEU A 191 -37.05 13.99 -30.83
C LEU A 191 -37.87 12.80 -31.31
N GLN A 192 -37.83 11.69 -30.59
CA GLN A 192 -38.60 10.48 -30.92
C GLN A 192 -40.11 10.72 -30.77
N ARG A 193 -40.54 11.46 -29.73
CA ARG A 193 -41.93 11.92 -29.58
C ARG A 193 -42.33 12.86 -30.72
N GLN A 194 -41.48 13.81 -31.07
CA GLN A 194 -41.73 14.74 -32.18
C GLN A 194 -41.85 14.01 -33.52
N ASN A 195 -40.98 13.04 -33.77
CA ASN A 195 -40.99 12.23 -34.99
C ASN A 195 -42.26 11.35 -35.05
N THR A 196 -42.67 10.78 -33.92
CA THR A 196 -43.93 10.02 -33.82
C THR A 196 -45.14 10.93 -34.08
N GLN A 197 -45.13 12.15 -33.56
CA GLN A 197 -46.20 13.13 -33.79
C GLN A 197 -46.26 13.58 -35.25
N LEU A 198 -45.10 13.80 -35.90
CA LEU A 198 -45.00 14.11 -37.33
C LEU A 198 -45.46 12.93 -38.19
N GLN A 199 -45.12 11.69 -37.84
CA GLN A 199 -45.61 10.50 -38.53
C GLN A 199 -47.12 10.30 -38.36
N GLN A 200 -47.67 10.61 -37.18
CA GLN A 200 -49.12 10.61 -36.94
C GLN A 200 -49.84 11.73 -37.70
N GLN A 201 -49.23 12.91 -37.82
CA GLN A 201 -49.75 13.99 -38.66
C GLN A 201 -49.65 13.66 -40.15
N ALA A 202 -48.56 13.03 -40.59
CA ALA A 202 -48.38 12.58 -41.97
C ALA A 202 -49.37 11.46 -42.35
N SER A 203 -49.64 10.52 -41.45
CA SER A 203 -50.64 9.45 -41.66
C SER A 203 -52.09 9.95 -41.60
N ARG A 204 -52.39 10.96 -40.75
CA ARG A 204 -53.72 11.62 -40.72
C ARG A 204 -53.92 12.56 -41.92
N SER A 205 -52.87 13.22 -42.38
CA SER A 205 -52.85 14.01 -43.61
C SER A 205 -52.95 13.11 -44.85
N GLY A 206 -52.35 11.91 -44.81
CA GLY A 206 -52.41 10.91 -45.88
C GLY A 206 -53.78 10.25 -46.09
N GLY A 207 -54.72 10.39 -45.16
CA GLY A 207 -56.08 9.83 -45.26
C GLY A 207 -57.15 10.80 -45.76
N ARG A 208 -56.81 12.08 -45.97
CA ARG A 208 -57.78 13.15 -46.31
C ARG A 208 -57.24 14.10 -47.38
N HIS A 209 -56.73 13.57 -48.48
CA HIS A 209 -56.48 14.35 -49.71
C HIS A 209 -57.14 13.67 -50.92
N GLY A 210 -58.48 13.79 -50.96
CA GLY A 210 -59.32 13.62 -52.15
C GLY A 210 -59.73 14.95 -52.79
N SER A 211 -59.07 16.07 -52.46
CA SER A 211 -59.22 17.32 -53.20
C SER A 211 -57.94 18.14 -53.10
N SER A 212 -57.43 18.49 -54.26
CA SER A 212 -56.25 19.32 -54.51
C SER A 212 -56.43 20.73 -53.92
N PRO A 213 -55.33 21.47 -53.69
CA PRO A 213 -54.74 22.18 -54.81
C PRO A 213 -53.24 21.89 -54.95
N SER A 214 -52.87 21.24 -56.05
CA SER A 214 -51.61 21.41 -56.75
C SER A 214 -50.33 21.34 -55.89
N VAL A 215 -49.90 20.14 -55.56
CA VAL A 215 -48.45 19.82 -55.64
C VAL A 215 -48.29 18.84 -56.79
N SER A 216 -47.78 19.39 -57.88
CA SER A 216 -47.42 18.71 -59.12
C SER A 216 -46.80 17.33 -58.86
N MET A 217 -47.23 16.34 -59.65
CA MET A 217 -46.52 15.09 -59.93
C MET A 217 -45.20 15.34 -60.70
N SER A 218 -44.43 16.31 -60.21
CA SER A 218 -43.15 16.78 -60.72
C SER A 218 -42.45 17.41 -59.53
N SER A 219 -42.00 16.62 -58.54
CA SER A 219 -40.75 17.03 -57.89
C SER A 219 -39.73 17.07 -59.02
N PRO A 220 -39.15 18.23 -59.33
CA PRO A 220 -38.19 18.32 -60.41
C PRO A 220 -37.06 17.31 -60.13
N PRO A 221 -36.45 16.70 -61.16
CA PRO A 221 -35.36 15.72 -60.99
C PRO A 221 -34.28 16.17 -59.99
N ALA A 222 -34.09 17.49 -59.84
CA ALA A 222 -33.24 18.13 -58.83
C ALA A 222 -33.53 17.75 -57.37
N GLU A 223 -34.79 17.52 -56.96
CA GLU A 223 -35.13 17.17 -55.57
C GLU A 223 -34.81 15.71 -55.25
N LEU A 224 -35.02 14.80 -56.21
CA LEU A 224 -34.56 13.42 -56.11
C LEU A 224 -33.03 13.34 -56.06
N GLU A 225 -32.34 14.13 -56.88
CA GLU A 225 -30.87 14.24 -56.84
C GLU A 225 -30.38 14.80 -55.49
N ALA A 226 -31.07 15.78 -54.91
CA ALA A 226 -30.75 16.32 -53.59
C ALA A 226 -30.92 15.27 -52.49
N GLN A 227 -31.99 14.47 -52.54
CA GLN A 227 -32.20 13.37 -51.60
C GLN A 227 -31.15 12.27 -51.76
N LEU A 228 -30.76 11.92 -53.00
CA LEU A 228 -29.69 10.97 -53.25
C LEU A 228 -28.37 11.47 -52.68
N LYS A 229 -27.99 12.73 -52.94
CA LYS A 229 -26.77 13.34 -52.36
C LYS A 229 -26.79 13.33 -50.83
N SER A 230 -27.92 13.65 -50.22
CA SER A 230 -28.09 13.60 -48.76
C SER A 230 -27.92 12.18 -48.21
N LYS A 231 -28.54 11.18 -48.84
CA LYS A 231 -28.40 9.77 -48.44
C LYS A 231 -26.99 9.24 -48.67
N THR A 232 -26.34 9.58 -49.79
CA THR A 232 -24.94 9.22 -50.04
C THR A 232 -24.01 9.81 -48.99
N SER A 233 -24.17 11.10 -48.66
CA SER A 233 -23.41 11.73 -47.57
C SER A 233 -23.64 11.05 -46.22
N THR A 234 -24.86 10.61 -45.94
CA THR A 234 -25.17 9.85 -44.72
C THR A 234 -24.48 8.47 -44.73
N ILE A 235 -24.48 7.78 -45.87
CA ILE A 235 -23.78 6.49 -46.02
C ILE A 235 -22.29 6.66 -45.81
N GLU A 236 -21.66 7.67 -46.44
CA GLU A 236 -20.24 7.97 -46.25
C GLU A 236 -19.91 8.24 -44.77
N SER A 237 -20.76 8.98 -44.05
CA SER A 237 -20.59 9.21 -42.61
C SER A 237 -20.63 7.90 -41.82
N MET A 238 -21.63 7.04 -42.10
CA MET A 238 -21.73 5.73 -41.45
C MET A 238 -20.55 4.81 -41.78
N GLU A 239 -20.03 4.84 -43.00
CA GLU A 239 -18.86 4.05 -43.40
C GLU A 239 -17.59 4.47 -42.65
N ILE A 240 -17.42 5.78 -42.41
CA ILE A 240 -16.33 6.30 -41.58
C ILE A 240 -16.51 5.86 -40.13
N GLU A 241 -17.72 5.94 -39.58
CA GLU A 241 -18.02 5.49 -38.22
C GLU A 241 -17.76 3.99 -38.04
N ILE A 242 -18.20 3.16 -38.98
CA ILE A 242 -17.93 1.71 -38.96
C ILE A 242 -16.43 1.44 -39.02
N SER A 243 -15.69 2.18 -39.87
CA SER A 243 -14.24 2.05 -39.96
C SER A 243 -13.55 2.44 -38.65
N LYS A 244 -14.03 3.50 -37.99
CA LYS A 244 -13.53 3.94 -36.68
C LYS A 244 -13.83 2.91 -35.58
N LEU A 245 -15.03 2.36 -35.55
CA LEU A 245 -15.43 1.32 -34.59
C LEU A 245 -14.60 0.05 -34.77
N ARG A 246 -14.38 -0.39 -36.02
CA ARG A 246 -13.50 -1.53 -36.31
C ARG A 246 -12.08 -1.30 -35.81
N ALA A 247 -11.50 -0.13 -36.08
CA ALA A 247 -10.17 0.22 -35.59
C ALA A 247 -10.10 0.24 -34.05
N GLN A 248 -11.16 0.69 -33.38
CA GLN A 248 -11.24 0.65 -31.92
C GLN A 248 -11.32 -0.78 -31.37
N VAL A 249 -12.11 -1.65 -32.01
CA VAL A 249 -12.21 -3.07 -31.65
C VAL A 249 -10.87 -3.78 -31.85
N ASP A 250 -10.18 -3.57 -32.96
CA ASP A 250 -8.87 -4.17 -33.21
C ASP A 250 -7.82 -3.71 -32.18
N ARG A 251 -7.87 -2.43 -31.79
CA ARG A 251 -7.00 -1.88 -30.75
C ARG A 251 -7.31 -2.48 -29.37
N GLN A 252 -8.58 -2.68 -29.03
CA GLN A 252 -8.97 -3.33 -27.77
C GLN A 252 -8.63 -4.82 -27.77
N ALA A 253 -8.82 -5.52 -28.89
CA ALA A 253 -8.48 -6.94 -29.03
C ALA A 253 -6.97 -7.19 -28.87
N SER A 254 -6.14 -6.35 -29.50
CA SER A 254 -4.68 -6.42 -29.34
C SER A 254 -4.21 -6.05 -27.93
N GLY A 255 -4.80 -5.02 -27.31
CA GLY A 255 -4.52 -4.64 -25.92
C GLY A 255 -4.82 -5.77 -24.93
N THR A 256 -6.04 -6.33 -25.00
CA THR A 256 -6.48 -7.41 -24.10
C THR A 256 -5.70 -8.71 -24.27
N SER A 257 -5.21 -9.02 -25.48
CA SER A 257 -4.32 -10.17 -25.68
C SER A 257 -3.01 -10.03 -24.90
N SER A 258 -2.38 -8.84 -24.97
CA SER A 258 -1.13 -8.57 -24.26
C SER A 258 -1.30 -8.57 -22.74
N GLU A 259 -2.43 -8.04 -22.25
CA GLU A 259 -2.78 -8.07 -20.82
C GLU A 259 -2.98 -9.51 -20.34
N ARG A 260 -3.64 -10.36 -21.13
CA ARG A 260 -3.82 -11.79 -20.81
C ARG A 260 -2.47 -12.53 -20.72
N GLU A 261 -1.55 -12.28 -21.63
CA GLU A 261 -0.20 -12.86 -21.59
C GLU A 261 0.57 -12.41 -20.35
N GLN A 262 0.46 -11.13 -19.96
CA GLN A 262 1.07 -10.61 -18.74
C GLN A 262 0.48 -11.26 -17.49
N ILE A 263 -0.85 -11.41 -17.42
CA ILE A 263 -1.53 -12.10 -16.32
C ILE A 263 -1.02 -13.53 -16.20
N ALA A 264 -0.99 -14.29 -17.31
CA ALA A 264 -0.50 -15.67 -17.32
C ALA A 264 0.97 -15.76 -16.86
N ALA A 265 1.84 -14.83 -17.30
CA ALA A 265 3.23 -14.79 -16.87
C ALA A 265 3.39 -14.44 -15.38
N LEU A 266 2.52 -13.61 -14.83
CA LEU A 266 2.51 -13.28 -13.40
C LEU A 266 2.01 -14.45 -12.56
N GLU A 267 0.96 -15.14 -12.99
CA GLU A 267 0.44 -16.36 -12.35
C GLU A 267 1.50 -17.47 -12.32
N GLU A 268 2.24 -17.67 -13.41
CA GLU A 268 3.31 -18.66 -13.45
C GLU A 268 4.46 -18.30 -12.48
N LYS A 269 4.83 -17.02 -12.40
CA LYS A 269 5.83 -16.53 -11.44
C LYS A 269 5.35 -16.71 -10.00
N LEU A 270 4.08 -16.45 -9.71
CA LEU A 270 3.46 -16.69 -8.41
C LEU A 270 3.56 -18.18 -8.04
N ALA A 271 3.11 -19.07 -8.93
CA ALA A 271 3.16 -20.51 -8.70
C ALA A 271 4.60 -21.03 -8.47
N ARG A 272 5.59 -20.45 -9.17
CA ARG A 272 7.02 -20.76 -8.93
C ARG A 272 7.49 -20.25 -7.57
N ALA A 273 7.13 -19.03 -7.19
CA ALA A 273 7.48 -18.45 -5.90
C ALA A 273 6.86 -19.24 -4.73
N GLU A 274 5.60 -19.66 -4.86
CA GLU A 274 4.90 -20.48 -3.86
C GLU A 274 5.58 -21.84 -3.67
N LYS A 275 5.96 -22.51 -4.77
CA LYS A 275 6.73 -23.77 -4.69
C LYS A 275 8.08 -23.59 -3.99
N ALA A 276 8.82 -22.54 -4.34
CA ALA A 276 10.10 -22.23 -3.71
C ALA A 276 9.94 -21.92 -2.21
N ALA A 277 8.89 -21.16 -1.84
CA ALA A 277 8.56 -20.89 -0.44
C ALA A 277 8.20 -22.18 0.33
N GLY A 278 7.45 -23.09 -0.29
CA GLY A 278 7.13 -24.39 0.31
C GLY A 278 8.38 -25.25 0.57
N LEU A 279 9.33 -25.29 -0.37
CA LEU A 279 10.60 -25.98 -0.18
C LEU A 279 11.43 -25.34 0.94
N ALA A 280 11.55 -24.01 0.96
CA ALA A 280 12.27 -23.30 2.01
C ALA A 280 11.65 -23.54 3.40
N GLN A 281 10.32 -23.63 3.51
CA GLN A 281 9.65 -23.96 4.78
C GLN A 281 9.96 -25.40 5.23
N GLN A 282 10.02 -26.36 4.31
CA GLN A 282 10.40 -27.73 4.62
C GLN A 282 11.87 -27.81 5.09
N GLU A 283 12.78 -27.16 4.38
CA GLU A 283 14.19 -27.08 4.74
C GLU A 283 14.39 -26.45 6.13
N LEU A 284 13.67 -25.35 6.43
CA LEU A 284 13.71 -24.74 7.76
C LEU A 284 13.18 -25.68 8.85
N ALA A 285 12.11 -26.43 8.57
CA ALA A 285 11.58 -27.40 9.53
C ALA A 285 12.58 -28.53 9.79
N ASP A 286 13.29 -29.00 8.77
CA ASP A 286 14.28 -30.07 8.91
C ASP A 286 15.56 -29.58 9.59
N LEU A 287 16.01 -28.36 9.29
CA LEU A 287 17.12 -27.72 10.00
C LEU A 287 16.80 -27.53 11.49
N ARG A 288 15.57 -27.14 11.84
CA ARG A 288 15.12 -27.07 13.24
C ARG A 288 15.20 -28.42 13.93
N LYS A 289 14.64 -29.48 13.33
CA LYS A 289 14.72 -30.84 13.90
C LYS A 289 16.17 -31.30 14.07
N ASN A 290 17.05 -30.97 13.13
CA ASN A 290 18.47 -31.32 13.23
C ASN A 290 19.15 -30.54 14.35
N LEU A 291 18.85 -29.25 14.48
CA LEU A 291 19.35 -28.41 15.58
C LEU A 291 18.91 -28.96 16.93
N ASP A 292 17.63 -29.30 17.09
CA ASP A 292 17.09 -29.89 18.32
C ASP A 292 17.81 -31.19 18.67
N ARG A 293 18.00 -32.08 17.69
CA ARG A 293 18.76 -33.34 17.90
C ARG A 293 20.20 -33.08 18.28
N THR A 294 20.87 -32.09 17.68
CA THR A 294 22.25 -31.74 18.04
C THR A 294 22.33 -31.12 19.43
N ALA A 295 21.35 -30.28 19.80
CA ALA A 295 21.26 -29.70 21.13
C ALA A 295 21.03 -30.79 22.18
N GLU A 296 20.14 -31.74 21.94
CA GLU A 296 19.95 -32.89 22.83
C GLU A 296 21.21 -33.75 22.96
N LYS A 297 21.94 -33.99 21.86
CA LYS A 297 23.22 -34.72 21.92
C LYS A 297 24.25 -33.97 22.75
N ALA A 298 24.40 -32.67 22.53
CA ALA A 298 25.32 -31.83 23.29
C ALA A 298 24.97 -31.82 24.79
N VAL A 299 23.68 -31.80 25.15
CA VAL A 299 23.23 -31.91 26.56
C VAL A 299 23.58 -33.28 27.15
N ARG A 300 23.33 -34.38 26.41
CA ARG A 300 23.70 -35.73 26.85
C ARG A 300 25.21 -35.87 27.05
N GLU A 301 26.00 -35.47 26.07
CA GLU A 301 27.47 -35.47 26.12
C GLU A 301 28.00 -34.60 27.27
N GLY A 302 27.40 -33.43 27.51
CA GLY A 302 27.72 -32.58 28.65
C GLY A 302 27.49 -33.29 29.98
N SER A 303 26.33 -33.95 30.13
CA SER A 303 26.01 -34.70 31.35
C SER A 303 26.93 -35.91 31.58
N GLU A 304 27.27 -36.65 30.52
CA GLU A 304 28.19 -37.77 30.57
C GLU A 304 29.61 -37.30 30.91
N ARG A 305 30.05 -36.16 30.35
CA ARG A 305 31.34 -35.54 30.66
C ARG A 305 31.42 -35.10 32.12
N THR A 306 30.42 -34.40 32.64
CA THR A 306 30.39 -34.01 34.06
C THR A 306 30.36 -35.24 34.97
N SER A 307 29.63 -36.29 34.59
CA SER A 307 29.64 -37.57 35.33
C SER A 307 31.01 -38.24 35.32
N ALA A 308 31.71 -38.24 34.18
CA ALA A 308 33.07 -38.76 34.08
C ALA A 308 34.09 -37.94 34.88
N GLU A 309 34.02 -36.60 34.80
CA GLU A 309 34.90 -35.69 35.53
C GLU A 309 34.73 -35.82 37.06
N THR A 310 33.50 -35.98 37.55
CA THR A 310 33.24 -36.22 38.98
C THR A 310 33.77 -37.57 39.45
N LYS A 311 33.59 -38.63 38.65
CA LYS A 311 34.16 -39.96 38.95
C LYS A 311 35.69 -39.92 38.96
N LEU A 312 36.30 -39.19 38.02
CA LEU A 312 37.75 -39.01 37.94
C LEU A 312 38.27 -38.32 39.21
N ARG A 313 37.67 -37.20 39.63
CA ARG A 313 38.04 -36.51 40.89
C ARG A 313 37.89 -37.42 42.12
N SER A 314 36.83 -38.22 42.17
CA SER A 314 36.64 -39.17 43.27
C SER A 314 37.73 -40.24 43.30
N LEU A 315 38.17 -40.74 42.14
CA LEU A 315 39.26 -41.72 42.04
C LEU A 315 40.62 -41.08 42.37
N GLU A 316 40.87 -39.85 41.93
CA GLU A 316 42.07 -39.08 42.29
C GLU A 316 42.18 -38.89 43.81
N HIS A 317 41.07 -38.56 44.47
CA HIS A 317 41.06 -38.42 45.94
C HIS A 317 41.32 -39.75 46.65
N GLN A 318 40.69 -40.84 46.21
CA GLN A 318 40.94 -42.18 46.76
C GLN A 318 42.40 -42.62 46.59
N LEU A 319 43.02 -42.29 45.44
CA LEU A 319 44.42 -42.60 45.19
C LEU A 319 45.34 -41.75 46.08
N ALA A 320 45.04 -40.46 46.27
CA ALA A 320 45.77 -39.60 47.19
C ALA A 320 45.71 -40.11 48.63
N ASP A 321 44.51 -40.51 49.10
CA ASP A 321 44.32 -41.06 50.45
C ASP A 321 45.07 -42.39 50.63
N ALA A 322 45.06 -43.26 49.62
CA ALA A 322 45.80 -44.52 49.65
C ALA A 322 47.32 -44.31 49.71
N ILE A 323 47.85 -43.32 48.98
CA ILE A 323 49.27 -42.94 49.04
C ILE A 323 49.61 -42.38 50.42
N ALA A 324 48.77 -41.51 50.98
CA ALA A 324 48.98 -40.96 52.33
C ALA A 324 49.01 -42.08 53.38
N ALA A 325 48.05 -43.02 53.31
CA ALA A 325 48.02 -44.18 54.21
C ALA A 325 49.25 -45.10 54.08
N GLN A 326 49.85 -45.22 52.88
CA GLN A 326 51.10 -45.96 52.69
C GLN A 326 52.34 -45.22 53.22
N LEU A 327 52.33 -43.89 53.24
CA LEU A 327 53.43 -43.10 53.79
C LEU A 327 53.43 -43.08 55.32
N ASP A 328 52.25 -43.20 55.94
CA ASP A 328 52.07 -43.24 57.39
C ASP A 328 52.31 -44.63 58.02
N ALA A 329 52.47 -45.68 57.20
CA ALA A 329 52.66 -47.08 57.62
C ALA A 329 54.13 -47.52 57.54
#